data_AF-A0AAW2JFX6-F1
#
_entry.id   AF-A0AAW2JFX6-F1
#
_cell.length_a   1.000
_cell.length_b   1.000
_cell.length_c   1.000
_cell.angle_alpha   90.00
_cell.angle_beta   90.00
_cell.angle_gamma   90.00
#
_symmetry.space_group_name_H-M   'P 1'
#
loop_
_entity.id
_entity.type
_entity.pdbx_description
1 polymer ?
#
loop_
_entity_poly.entity_id
_entity_poly.type
_entity_poly.pdbx_seq_one_letter_code
_entity_poly.pdbx_strand_id
1 'polypeptide(L)'
;MEYWTEDGLSAVASGVGVPLYADKITKLCLRLDYARVCVMLDYHSTLPKHLVIISPNLREGHEVPLKVDIEYEWLPQRCTLCCSLGHKVANCPDGQLQRRSVPVTVFVQRRSQYRAK
;
A
#
# COMPACT_ATOMS: atom_id res chain seq x y z
N MET A 1 -16.43 22.90 -8.62
CA MET A 1 -16.10 21.46 -8.61
C MET A 1 -16.95 20.83 -7.52
N GLU A 2 -17.86 19.93 -7.89
CA GLU A 2 -18.68 19.21 -6.91
C GLU A 2 -17.91 17.96 -6.47
N TYR A 3 -17.49 17.91 -5.20
CA TYR A 3 -16.67 16.81 -4.68
C TYR A 3 -17.43 15.49 -4.54
N TRP A 4 -18.76 15.54 -4.50
CA TRP A 4 -19.63 14.36 -4.39
C TRP A 4 -20.07 13.82 -5.76
N THR A 5 -19.13 13.78 -6.69
CA THR A 5 -19.29 13.21 -8.03
C THR A 5 -18.28 12.08 -8.20
N GLU A 6 -18.47 11.20 -9.18
CA GLU A 6 -17.49 10.15 -9.46
C GLU A 6 -16.09 10.74 -9.73
N ASP A 7 -16.02 11.80 -10.53
CA ASP A 7 -14.78 12.52 -10.82
C ASP A 7 -14.22 13.24 -9.58
N GLY A 8 -15.07 13.88 -8.77
CA GLY A 8 -14.66 14.56 -7.55
C GLY A 8 -14.10 13.60 -6.50
N LEU A 9 -14.78 12.48 -6.28
CA LEU A 9 -14.33 11.42 -5.36
C LEU A 9 -13.04 10.77 -5.87
N SER A 10 -12.95 10.51 -7.17
CA SER A 10 -11.74 9.99 -7.81
C SER A 10 -10.57 10.97 -7.63
N ALA A 11 -10.78 12.26 -7.86
CA ALA A 11 -9.76 13.30 -7.69
C ALA A 11 -9.24 13.36 -6.24
N VAL A 12 -10.12 13.35 -5.23
CA VAL A 12 -9.71 13.34 -3.81
C VAL A 12 -9.00 12.04 -3.46
N ALA A 13 -9.56 10.89 -3.83
CA ALA A 13 -9.00 9.57 -3.52
C ALA A 13 -7.65 9.31 -4.24
N SER A 14 -7.41 9.98 -5.37
CA SER A 14 -6.13 9.92 -6.10
C SER A 14 -4.94 10.39 -5.27
N GLY A 15 -5.17 11.28 -4.31
CA GLY A 15 -4.16 11.72 -3.35
C GLY A 15 -3.73 10.62 -2.36
N VAL A 16 -4.47 9.51 -2.28
CA VAL A 16 -4.16 8.36 -1.43
C VAL A 16 -3.57 7.20 -2.24
N GLY A 17 -4.07 6.97 -3.45
CA GLY A 17 -3.67 5.86 -4.34
C GLY A 17 -4.52 5.82 -5.60
N VAL A 18 -4.74 4.64 -6.19
CA VAL A 18 -5.57 4.51 -7.39
C VAL A 18 -7.02 4.21 -6.98
N PRO A 19 -7.98 5.15 -7.16
CA PRO A 19 -9.38 4.90 -6.83
C PRO A 19 -9.98 3.82 -7.73
N LEU A 20 -10.72 2.89 -7.13
CA LEU A 20 -11.37 1.78 -7.83
C LEU A 20 -12.89 1.92 -7.85
N TYR A 21 -13.50 2.06 -6.67
CA TYR A 21 -14.96 2.14 -6.55
C TYR A 21 -15.39 2.85 -5.27
N ALA A 22 -16.35 3.77 -5.39
CA ALA A 22 -17.08 4.25 -4.23
C ALA A 22 -18.06 3.19 -3.70
N ASP A 23 -18.28 3.16 -2.39
CA ASP A 23 -19.27 2.24 -1.80
C ASP A 23 -20.70 2.61 -2.23
N LYS A 24 -21.65 1.67 -2.06
CA LYS A 24 -23.02 1.85 -2.53
C LYS A 24 -23.71 3.06 -1.88
N ILE A 25 -23.44 3.32 -0.60
CA ILE A 25 -24.05 4.43 0.14
C ILE A 25 -23.54 5.78 -0.38
N THR A 26 -22.23 5.89 -0.61
CA THR A 26 -21.58 7.07 -1.19
C THR A 26 -22.07 7.32 -2.61
N LYS A 27 -22.13 6.27 -3.45
CA LYS A 27 -22.64 6.37 -4.84
C LYS A 27 -24.09 6.84 -4.92
N LEU A 28 -24.93 6.40 -3.99
CA LEU A 28 -26.34 6.78 -3.94
C LEU A 28 -26.59 8.09 -3.17
N CYS A 29 -25.53 8.75 -2.68
CA CYS A 29 -25.62 9.96 -1.85
C CYS A 29 -26.56 9.82 -0.65
N LEU A 30 -26.69 8.60 -0.10
CA LEU A 30 -27.63 8.32 1.00
C LEU A 30 -27.11 8.81 2.36
N ARG A 31 -25.80 9.06 2.46
CA ARG A 31 -25.16 9.68 3.62
C ARG A 31 -24.07 10.62 3.13
N LEU A 32 -24.07 11.85 3.62
CA LEU A 32 -23.17 12.93 3.18
C LEU A 32 -22.13 13.32 4.23
N ASP A 33 -22.13 12.67 5.41
CA ASP A 33 -21.18 12.95 6.49
C ASP A 33 -19.75 12.54 6.12
N TYR A 34 -19.60 11.51 5.29
CA TYR A 34 -18.33 11.01 4.79
C TYR A 34 -18.50 10.14 3.54
N ALA A 35 -17.45 10.08 2.72
CA ALA A 35 -17.40 9.23 1.54
C ALA A 35 -16.51 8.01 1.80
N ARG A 36 -16.92 6.85 1.30
CA ARG A 36 -16.10 5.62 1.30
C ARG A 36 -15.71 5.26 -0.12
N VAL A 37 -14.41 5.15 -0.35
CA VAL A 37 -13.82 4.80 -1.64
C VAL A 37 -12.82 3.67 -1.43
N CYS A 38 -12.93 2.62 -2.24
CA CYS A 38 -11.90 1.61 -2.35
C CYS A 38 -10.77 2.14 -3.21
N VAL A 39 -9.55 2.11 -2.65
CA VAL A 39 -8.35 2.63 -3.26
C VAL A 39 -7.31 1.52 -3.30
N MET A 40 -6.75 1.27 -4.47
CA MET A 40 -5.58 0.42 -4.64
C MET A 40 -4.34 1.19 -4.22
N LEU A 41 -3.50 0.55 -3.40
CA LEU A 41 -2.34 1.16 -2.78
C LEU A 41 -1.09 0.35 -3.13
N ASP A 42 0.02 1.05 -3.39
CA ASP A 42 1.31 0.40 -3.50
C ASP A 42 1.79 -0.10 -2.13
N TYR A 43 2.47 -1.24 -2.10
CA TYR A 43 2.97 -1.83 -0.85
C TYR A 43 3.91 -0.89 -0.07
N HIS A 44 4.70 -0.10 -0.78
CA HIS A 44 5.65 0.85 -0.20
C HIS A 44 5.03 2.23 0.08
N SER A 45 3.76 2.44 -0.27
CA SER A 45 3.10 3.74 -0.06
C SER A 45 2.98 4.09 1.41
N THR A 46 3.25 5.35 1.73
CA THR A 46 2.90 5.95 3.01
C THR A 46 1.41 6.30 2.98
N LEU A 47 0.70 5.93 4.05
CA LEU A 47 -0.75 6.15 4.12
C LEU A 47 -1.01 7.52 4.77
N PRO A 48 -1.48 8.53 4.02
CA PRO A 48 -1.77 9.84 4.58
C PRO A 48 -2.94 9.76 5.57
N LYS A 49 -2.87 10.55 6.64
CA LYS A 49 -3.99 10.72 7.59
C LYS A 49 -4.94 11.84 7.18
N HIS A 50 -4.46 12.74 6.34
CA HIS A 50 -5.23 13.85 5.80
C HIS A 50 -4.66 14.27 4.45
N LEU A 51 -5.51 14.86 3.62
CA LEU A 51 -5.14 15.55 2.40
C LEU A 51 -5.55 17.01 2.49
N VAL A 52 -4.85 17.86 1.75
CA VAL A 52 -5.26 19.24 1.53
C VAL A 52 -5.64 19.36 0.06
N ILE A 53 -6.91 19.69 -0.19
CA ILE A 53 -7.41 19.94 -1.53
C ILE A 53 -7.66 21.43 -1.70
N ILE A 54 -7.41 21.93 -2.89
CA ILE A 54 -7.65 23.33 -3.21
C ILE A 54 -9.05 23.44 -3.80
N SER A 55 -9.90 24.23 -3.15
CA SER A 55 -11.28 24.47 -3.56
C SER A 55 -11.47 25.91 -4.00
N PRO A 56 -12.08 26.17 -5.16
CA PRO A 56 -12.42 27.53 -5.54
C PRO A 56 -13.53 28.06 -4.62
N ASN A 57 -13.25 29.13 -3.88
CA ASN A 57 -14.24 29.84 -3.10
C ASN A 57 -15.11 30.67 -4.04
N LEU A 58 -16.30 30.15 -4.34
CA LEU A 58 -17.27 30.79 -5.24
C LEU A 58 -17.77 32.17 -4.74
N ARG A 59 -17.59 32.49 -3.45
CA ARG A 59 -18.02 33.77 -2.87
C ARG A 59 -16.93 34.83 -2.94
N GLU A 60 -15.68 34.44 -2.74
CA GLU A 60 -14.56 35.37 -2.56
C GLU A 60 -13.57 35.36 -3.74
N GLY A 61 -13.83 34.55 -4.77
CA GLY A 61 -13.08 34.55 -6.04
C GLY A 61 -11.65 34.03 -5.95
N HIS A 62 -11.27 33.42 -4.81
CA HIS A 62 -9.93 32.86 -4.59
C HIS A 62 -9.99 31.39 -4.21
N GLU A 63 -8.85 30.73 -4.26
CA GLU A 63 -8.70 29.33 -3.89
C GLU A 63 -8.49 29.18 -2.37
N VAL A 64 -9.22 28.27 -1.74
CA VAL A 64 -9.15 27.98 -0.30
C VAL A 64 -8.70 26.54 -0.07
N PRO A 65 -7.71 26.29 0.80
CA PRO A 65 -7.31 24.94 1.17
C PRO A 65 -8.37 24.30 2.08
N LEU A 66 -8.83 23.11 1.72
CA LEU A 66 -9.71 22.27 2.52
C LEU A 66 -8.95 21.04 3.00
N LYS A 67 -8.93 20.84 4.31
CA LYS A 67 -8.38 19.62 4.92
C LYS A 67 -9.42 18.51 4.89
N VAL A 68 -9.07 17.38 4.30
CA VAL A 68 -9.87 16.16 4.26
C VAL A 68 -9.18 15.12 5.14
N ASP A 69 -9.81 14.70 6.22
CA ASP A 69 -9.30 13.63 7.07
C ASP A 69 -9.59 12.25 6.47
N ILE A 70 -8.63 11.34 6.58
CA ILE A 70 -8.69 10.00 6.00
C ILE A 70 -8.64 8.96 7.11
N GLU A 71 -9.62 8.06 7.08
CA GLU A 71 -9.68 6.89 7.94
C GLU A 71 -9.65 5.62 7.11
N TYR A 72 -8.88 4.63 7.58
CA TYR A 72 -8.76 3.32 6.96
C TYR A 72 -9.51 2.31 7.81
N GLU A 73 -10.52 1.67 7.24
CA GLU A 73 -11.34 0.66 7.94
C GLU A 73 -10.51 -0.55 8.37
N TRP A 74 -9.55 -0.96 7.53
CA TRP A 74 -8.66 -2.06 7.83
C TRP A 74 -7.33 -1.93 7.09
N LEU A 75 -6.23 -2.16 7.81
CA LEU A 75 -4.89 -2.20 7.25
C LEU A 75 -4.19 -3.51 7.65
N PRO A 76 -3.82 -4.37 6.69
CA PRO A 76 -3.09 -5.59 6.99
C PRO A 76 -1.68 -5.30 7.49
N GLN A 77 -1.12 -6.27 8.22
CA GLN A 77 0.30 -6.21 8.59
C GLN A 77 1.17 -6.37 7.35
N ARG A 78 2.18 -5.50 7.21
CA ARG A 78 3.16 -5.53 6.12
C ARG A 78 4.34 -6.42 6.51
N CYS A 79 4.65 -7.42 5.70
CA CYS A 79 5.84 -8.25 5.88
C CYS A 79 7.02 -7.69 5.07
N THR A 80 7.98 -7.08 5.73
CA THR A 80 9.16 -6.47 5.08
C THR A 80 10.14 -7.48 4.48
N LEU A 81 9.96 -8.79 4.73
CA LEU A 81 10.82 -9.84 4.19
C LEU A 81 10.40 -10.25 2.76
N CYS A 82 9.11 -10.46 2.53
CA CYS A 82 8.56 -10.95 1.25
C CYS A 82 7.68 -9.92 0.54
N CYS A 83 7.57 -8.70 1.08
CA CYS A 83 6.76 -7.59 0.56
C CYS A 83 5.27 -7.94 0.35
N SER A 84 4.72 -8.80 1.20
CA SER A 84 3.30 -9.17 1.17
C SER A 84 2.54 -8.68 2.41
N LEU A 85 1.21 -8.72 2.31
CA LEU A 85 0.29 -8.27 3.34
C LEU A 85 -0.30 -9.48 4.10
N GLY A 86 -0.60 -9.30 5.39
CA GLY A 86 -1.35 -10.28 6.20
C GLY A 86 -0.53 -11.04 7.25
N HIS A 87 0.78 -10.80 7.36
CA HIS A 87 1.61 -11.43 8.40
C HIS A 87 2.81 -10.57 8.81
N LYS A 88 3.42 -10.90 9.96
CA LYS A 88 4.69 -10.33 10.41
C LYS A 88 5.86 -11.13 9.85
N VAL A 89 7.03 -10.51 9.75
CA VAL A 89 8.30 -11.17 9.39
C VAL A 89 8.54 -12.47 10.19
N ALA A 90 8.17 -12.51 11.47
CA ALA A 90 8.30 -13.70 12.32
C ALA A 90 7.53 -14.93 11.81
N ASN A 91 6.44 -14.72 11.07
CA ASN A 91 5.57 -15.75 10.51
C ASN A 91 5.70 -15.84 8.99
N CYS A 92 6.79 -15.29 8.41
CA CYS A 92 6.98 -15.27 6.97
C CYS A 92 7.39 -16.67 6.44
N PRO A 93 6.67 -17.21 5.43
CA PRO A 93 7.05 -18.48 4.78
C PRO A 93 8.47 -18.44 4.20
N ASP A 94 8.87 -17.32 3.60
CA ASP A 94 10.21 -17.16 3.01
C ASP A 94 11.31 -17.13 4.06
N GLY A 95 10.99 -16.70 5.28
CA GLY A 95 11.89 -16.74 6.44
C GLY A 95 12.13 -18.16 6.96
N GLN A 96 11.22 -19.10 6.69
CA GLN A 96 11.38 -20.51 7.06
C GLN A 96 12.33 -21.24 6.09
N LEU A 97 12.38 -20.84 4.83
CA LEU A 97 13.29 -21.42 3.83
C LEU A 97 14.77 -21.14 4.17
N GLN A 98 15.06 -19.96 4.71
CA GLN A 98 16.42 -19.57 5.15
C GLN A 98 16.94 -20.39 6.36
N ARG A 99 16.05 -21.00 7.16
CA ARG A 99 16.46 -21.84 8.30
C ARG A 99 16.86 -23.26 7.91
N ARG A 100 16.61 -23.68 6.66
CA ARG A 100 17.04 -24.99 6.16
C ARG A 100 18.45 -24.86 5.58
N SER A 101 19.46 -24.76 6.45
CA SER A 101 20.83 -25.06 6.02
C SER A 101 20.91 -26.56 5.69
N VAL A 102 20.69 -26.90 4.42
CA VAL A 102 21.07 -28.22 3.93
C VAL A 102 22.59 -28.28 3.93
N PRO A 103 23.22 -29.26 4.60
CA PRO A 103 24.68 -29.39 4.58
C PRO A 103 25.15 -29.58 3.14
N VAL A 104 25.95 -28.65 2.63
CA VAL A 104 26.58 -28.76 1.31
C VAL A 104 27.82 -29.64 1.47
N THR A 105 27.79 -30.84 0.91
CA THR A 105 28.98 -31.70 0.85
C THR A 105 29.91 -31.19 -0.24
N VAL A 106 31.09 -30.68 0.14
CA VAL A 106 32.15 -30.30 -0.80
C VAL A 106 33.13 -31.47 -0.95
N PHE A 107 33.21 -32.06 -2.14
CA PHE A 107 34.22 -33.07 -2.45
C PHE A 107 35.51 -32.39 -2.92
N VAL A 108 36.54 -32.38 -2.07
CA VAL A 108 37.89 -31.93 -2.46
C VAL A 108 38.65 -33.12 -3.03
N GLN A 109 38.86 -33.14 -4.36
CA GLN A 109 39.71 -34.14 -4.97
C GLN A 109 41.17 -33.91 -4.55
N ARG A 110 41.76 -34.88 -3.83
CA ARG A 110 43.20 -34.88 -3.58
C ARG A 110 43.92 -35.10 -4.91
N ARG A 111 44.63 -34.08 -5.39
CA ARG A 111 45.61 -34.27 -6.48
C ARG A 111 46.67 -35.27 -6.01
N SER A 112 46.75 -36.41 -6.68
CA SER A 112 47.79 -37.42 -6.46
C SER A 112 49.16 -36.79 -6.72
N GLN A 113 50.01 -36.73 -5.72
CA GLN A 113 51.42 -36.38 -5.91
C GLN A 113 52.10 -37.52 -6.67
N TYR A 114 52.40 -37.31 -7.96
CA TYR A 114 53.24 -38.24 -8.71
C TYR A 114 54.69 -38.12 -8.22
N ARG A 115 55.23 -39.25 -7.78
CA ARG A 115 56.62 -39.46 -7.36
C ARG A 115 57.48 -39.62 -8.62
N ALA A 116 58.26 -38.60 -8.98
CA ALA A 116 59.30 -38.75 -10.00
C ALA A 116 60.45 -39.58 -9.44
N LYS A 117 60.91 -40.56 -10.24
CA LYS A 117 62.08 -41.41 -9.97
C LYS A 117 63.37 -40.67 -10.27
#